data_AF-A0A1C2C503-F1
#
_entry.id   AF-A0A1C2C503-F1
#
_cell.length_a   1.000
_cell.length_b   1.000
_cell.length_c   1.000
_cell.angle_alpha   90.00
_cell.angle_beta   90.00
_cell.angle_gamma   90.00
#
_symmetry.space_group_name_H-M   'P 1'
#
loop_
_entity.id
_entity.type
_entity.pdbx_description
1 polymer ?
#
loop_
_entity_poly.entity_id
_entity_poly.type
_entity_poly.pdbx_seq_one_letter_code
_entity_poly.pdbx_strand_id
1 'polypeptide(L)'
;MKAMLLTIVLFFSSFSHAALVQLHSERSVYQLGETITVTLKISDFSETLGGFTAEMLYPKTLLTLLGWQFGTGFDDGLGDFPFDDHDAEAGAIFLSNYADIWADESVLASKQGNSFVLATFSLLASSVGELWLGLTPAQLSVLSFDNQFIDVTGSGLALTINPAQVPAPAALLLILSGLLLMRRRA
;
A
#
# COMPACT_ATOMS: atom_id res chain seq x y z
N MET A 1 -29.40 -40.43 0.45
CA MET A 1 -29.54 -39.45 -0.67
C MET A 1 -29.11 -38.04 -0.28
N LYS A 2 -29.55 -37.47 0.86
CA LYS A 2 -29.12 -36.11 1.29
C LYS A 2 -27.60 -35.98 1.55
N ALA A 3 -26.97 -36.99 2.13
CA ALA A 3 -25.53 -36.98 2.39
C ALA A 3 -24.67 -37.00 1.10
N MET A 4 -25.08 -37.74 0.06
CA MET A 4 -24.40 -37.75 -1.24
C MET A 4 -24.49 -36.40 -1.98
N LEU A 5 -25.63 -35.71 -1.89
CA LEU A 5 -25.79 -34.39 -2.50
C LEU A 5 -24.86 -33.35 -1.85
N LEU A 6 -24.70 -33.42 -0.52
CA LEU A 6 -23.80 -32.54 0.23
C LEU A 6 -22.33 -32.77 -0.15
N THR A 7 -21.92 -34.03 -0.32
CA THR A 7 -20.57 -34.38 -0.76
C THR A 7 -20.28 -33.86 -2.17
N ILE A 8 -21.24 -33.95 -3.09
CA ILE A 8 -21.08 -33.44 -4.47
C ILE A 8 -20.95 -31.91 -4.48
N VAL A 9 -21.74 -31.19 -3.67
CA VAL A 9 -21.64 -29.71 -3.56
C VAL A 9 -20.28 -29.27 -2.98
N LEU A 10 -19.71 -30.04 -2.06
CA LEU A 10 -18.37 -29.79 -1.50
C LEU A 10 -17.22 -30.07 -2.49
N PHE A 11 -17.42 -30.93 -3.50
CA PHE A 11 -16.42 -31.14 -4.56
C PHE A 11 -16.47 -30.05 -5.65
N PHE A 12 -17.58 -29.33 -5.78
CA PHE A 12 -17.73 -28.19 -6.71
C PHE A 12 -17.42 -26.83 -6.09
N SER A 13 -17.05 -26.77 -4.79
CA SER A 13 -16.39 -25.58 -4.24
C SER A 13 -14.93 -25.56 -4.69
N SER A 14 -14.70 -25.48 -6.00
CA SER A 14 -13.40 -25.19 -6.57
C SER A 14 -12.94 -23.86 -6.00
N PHE A 15 -11.75 -23.86 -5.42
CA PHE A 15 -11.10 -22.72 -4.82
C PHE A 15 -11.02 -21.56 -5.81
N SER A 16 -11.92 -20.58 -5.71
CA SER A 16 -11.71 -19.27 -6.30
C SER A 16 -10.57 -18.62 -5.51
N HIS A 17 -9.35 -18.74 -6.02
CA HIS A 17 -8.20 -17.98 -5.54
C HIS A 17 -8.13 -16.72 -6.39
N ALA A 18 -8.74 -15.64 -5.91
CA ALA A 18 -8.50 -14.32 -6.47
C ALA A 18 -7.13 -13.84 -6.00
N ALA A 19 -6.33 -13.26 -6.91
CA ALA A 19 -5.10 -12.61 -6.52
C ALA A 19 -5.40 -11.44 -5.57
N LEU A 20 -4.55 -11.21 -4.58
CA LEU A 20 -4.75 -10.15 -3.59
C LEU A 20 -3.89 -8.95 -3.95
N VAL A 21 -4.53 -7.80 -4.18
CA VAL A 21 -3.86 -6.51 -4.32
C VAL A 21 -4.10 -5.71 -3.04
N GLN A 22 -3.03 -5.42 -2.28
CA GLN A 22 -3.16 -4.73 -1.00
C GLN A 22 -2.22 -3.53 -0.86
N LEU A 23 -2.67 -2.55 -0.09
CA LEU A 23 -1.82 -1.53 0.47
C LEU A 23 -1.17 -2.05 1.76
N HIS A 24 0.11 -1.78 1.94
CA HIS A 24 0.88 -2.19 3.10
C HIS A 24 1.79 -1.06 3.57
N SER A 25 2.00 -0.97 4.87
CA SER A 25 2.99 -0.08 5.47
C SER A 25 3.67 -0.79 6.64
N GLU A 26 4.88 -0.36 6.97
CA GLU A 26 5.71 -0.98 8.02
C GLU A 26 5.06 -0.89 9.41
N ARG A 27 4.30 0.19 9.66
CA ARG A 27 3.64 0.47 10.93
C ARG A 27 2.17 0.79 10.68
N SER A 28 1.35 0.66 11.72
CA SER A 28 -0.04 1.13 11.72
C SER A 28 -0.22 2.49 12.41
N VAL A 29 0.82 2.99 13.10
CA VAL A 29 0.77 4.22 13.89
C VAL A 29 1.99 5.08 13.58
N TYR A 30 1.73 6.35 13.25
CA TYR A 30 2.73 7.37 12.89
C TYR A 30 2.54 8.63 13.73
N GLN A 31 3.55 9.50 13.76
CA GLN A 31 3.44 10.82 14.37
C GLN A 31 3.23 11.91 13.32
N LEU A 32 2.58 13.00 13.71
CA LEU A 32 2.46 14.21 12.88
C LEU A 32 3.85 14.67 12.38
N GLY A 33 3.96 14.90 11.08
CA GLY A 33 5.20 15.29 10.41
C GLY A 33 6.10 14.13 9.97
N GLU A 34 5.76 12.87 10.29
CA GLU A 34 6.49 11.71 9.76
C GLU A 34 6.13 11.43 8.30
N THR A 35 7.11 10.92 7.55
CA THR A 35 6.88 10.31 6.24
C THR A 35 6.43 8.86 6.41
N ILE A 36 5.32 8.52 5.78
CA ILE A 36 4.70 7.20 5.71
C ILE A 36 5.02 6.60 4.35
N THR A 37 5.73 5.47 4.34
CA THR A 37 5.92 4.66 3.13
C THR A 37 4.81 3.63 3.03
N VAL A 38 4.08 3.63 1.92
CA VAL A 38 3.01 2.69 1.62
C VAL A 38 3.34 1.95 0.34
N THR A 39 3.32 0.63 0.35
CA THR A 39 3.55 -0.21 -0.84
C THR A 39 2.23 -0.81 -1.30
N LEU A 40 1.91 -0.67 -2.59
CA LEU A 40 0.92 -1.48 -3.28
C LEU A 40 1.59 -2.79 -3.68
N LYS A 41 1.08 -3.91 -3.17
CA LYS A 41 1.62 -5.25 -3.43
C LYS A 41 0.54 -6.14 -4.02
N ILE A 42 0.97 -7.06 -4.86
CA ILE A 42 0.15 -8.18 -5.30
C ILE A 42 0.69 -9.50 -4.74
N SER A 43 -0.20 -10.44 -4.42
CA SER A 43 0.13 -11.80 -3.98
C SER A 43 -0.91 -12.79 -4.46
N ASP A 44 -0.62 -14.08 -4.23
CA ASP A 44 -1.57 -15.19 -4.40
C ASP A 44 -2.08 -15.36 -5.85
N PHE A 45 -1.25 -14.97 -6.82
CA PHE A 45 -1.43 -15.25 -8.24
C PHE A 45 -0.64 -16.49 -8.65
N SER A 46 -1.10 -17.19 -9.70
CA SER A 46 -0.49 -18.43 -10.20
C SER A 46 0.18 -18.31 -11.57
N GLU A 47 -0.07 -17.21 -12.27
CA GLU A 47 0.39 -16.96 -13.64
C GLU A 47 1.35 -15.77 -13.66
N THR A 48 2.25 -15.72 -14.64
CA THR A 48 3.06 -14.51 -14.89
C THR A 48 2.13 -13.36 -15.25
N LEU A 49 2.37 -12.19 -14.66
CA LEU A 49 1.55 -11.00 -14.88
C LEU A 49 2.13 -10.15 -16.01
N GLY A 50 1.26 -9.65 -16.88
CA GLY A 50 1.60 -8.77 -18.00
C GLY A 50 1.30 -7.29 -17.75
N GLY A 51 0.43 -6.98 -16.78
CA GLY A 51 0.20 -5.59 -16.37
C GLY A 51 -0.84 -5.42 -15.28
N PHE A 52 -1.01 -4.19 -14.82
CA PHE A 52 -2.03 -3.82 -13.85
C PHE A 52 -2.56 -2.40 -14.07
N THR A 53 -3.76 -2.16 -13.53
CA THR A 53 -4.30 -0.84 -13.24
C THR A 53 -4.75 -0.80 -11.79
N ALA A 54 -4.53 0.32 -11.10
CA ALA A 54 -5.04 0.53 -9.76
C ALA A 54 -5.19 2.03 -9.48
N GLU A 55 -6.22 2.40 -8.73
CA GLU A 55 -6.35 3.76 -8.20
C GLU A 55 -6.33 3.70 -6.67
N MET A 56 -5.39 4.45 -6.07
CA MET A 56 -5.31 4.61 -4.62
C MET A 56 -6.00 5.93 -4.21
N LEU A 57 -6.87 5.84 -3.21
CA LEU A 57 -7.49 6.99 -2.56
C LEU A 57 -6.80 7.29 -1.24
N TYR A 58 -6.50 8.56 -0.98
CA TYR A 58 -5.91 9.04 0.26
C TYR A 58 -6.62 10.30 0.80
N PRO A 59 -6.79 10.42 2.12
CA PRO A 59 -7.46 11.58 2.72
C PRO A 59 -6.52 12.79 2.75
N LYS A 60 -6.68 13.69 1.77
CA LYS A 60 -5.85 14.92 1.62
C LYS A 60 -5.88 15.88 2.83
N THR A 61 -6.84 15.73 3.73
CA THR A 61 -6.92 16.50 4.98
C THR A 61 -5.97 15.98 6.07
N LEU A 62 -5.56 14.71 5.98
CA LEU A 62 -4.69 14.05 6.96
C LEU A 62 -3.30 13.76 6.38
N LEU A 63 -3.21 13.58 5.06
CA LEU A 63 -1.99 13.20 4.35
C LEU A 63 -1.68 14.15 3.19
N THR A 64 -0.40 14.34 2.94
CA THR A 64 0.10 14.98 1.71
C THR A 64 0.93 13.97 0.93
N LEU A 65 0.53 13.66 -0.30
CA LEU A 65 1.31 12.79 -1.18
C LEU A 65 2.60 13.52 -1.60
N LEU A 66 3.75 12.95 -1.28
CA LEU A 66 5.08 13.49 -1.62
C LEU A 66 5.59 12.95 -2.97
N GLY A 67 5.20 11.73 -3.32
CA GLY A 67 5.56 11.09 -4.59
C GLY A 67 5.28 9.60 -4.59
N TRP A 68 5.52 8.97 -5.74
CA TRP A 68 5.37 7.53 -5.96
C TRP A 68 6.44 7.01 -6.91
N GLN A 69 6.64 5.69 -6.90
CA GLN A 69 7.54 4.98 -7.79
C GLN A 69 6.92 3.62 -8.15
N PHE A 70 7.00 3.23 -9.41
CA PHE A 70 6.60 1.88 -9.85
C PHE A 70 7.59 0.83 -9.34
N GLY A 71 7.09 -0.38 -9.10
CA GLY A 71 7.92 -1.54 -8.86
C GLY A 71 8.50 -2.09 -10.16
N THR A 72 9.47 -2.99 -10.05
CA THR A 72 10.24 -3.52 -11.19
C THR A 72 9.72 -4.86 -11.73
N GLY A 73 8.49 -5.24 -11.37
CA GLY A 73 7.94 -6.56 -11.69
C GLY A 73 7.52 -6.76 -13.15
N PHE A 74 7.38 -5.68 -13.93
CA PHE A 74 6.98 -5.72 -15.34
C PHE A 74 8.11 -5.40 -16.32
N ASP A 75 9.27 -4.98 -15.83
CA ASP A 75 10.45 -4.75 -16.66
C ASP A 75 11.33 -6.00 -16.62
N ASP A 76 11.59 -6.64 -17.75
CA ASP A 76 12.52 -7.75 -17.90
C ASP A 76 13.94 -7.31 -18.30
N GLY A 77 14.13 -6.02 -18.58
CA GLY A 77 15.33 -5.42 -19.16
C GLY A 77 15.09 -4.81 -20.55
N LEU A 78 13.94 -5.07 -21.19
CA LEU A 78 13.49 -4.39 -22.41
C LEU A 78 12.68 -3.13 -22.10
N GLY A 79 12.28 -2.94 -20.85
CA GLY A 79 11.45 -1.83 -20.38
C GLY A 79 10.03 -2.25 -20.03
N ASP A 80 9.28 -1.26 -19.56
CA ASP A 80 7.87 -1.33 -19.21
C ASP A 80 7.15 -0.04 -19.64
N PHE A 81 5.83 -0.02 -19.51
CA PHE A 81 4.97 1.10 -19.92
C PHE A 81 4.19 1.67 -18.73
N PRO A 82 4.87 2.39 -17.81
CA PRO A 82 4.21 3.03 -16.69
C PRO A 82 3.40 4.24 -17.16
N PHE A 83 2.24 4.43 -16.54
CA PHE A 83 1.40 5.60 -16.67
C PHE A 83 0.79 5.95 -15.32
N ASP A 84 0.80 7.22 -14.96
CA ASP A 84 0.19 7.74 -13.75
C ASP A 84 -0.65 8.99 -14.04
N ASP A 85 -1.71 9.15 -13.25
CA ASP A 85 -2.54 10.35 -13.23
C ASP A 85 -2.91 10.68 -11.77
N HIS A 86 -2.50 11.87 -11.32
CA HIS A 86 -2.67 12.32 -9.94
C HIS A 86 -3.71 13.44 -9.86
N ASP A 87 -4.88 13.12 -9.32
CA ASP A 87 -5.88 14.11 -8.92
C ASP A 87 -5.67 14.48 -7.45
N ALA A 88 -4.86 15.52 -7.23
CA ALA A 88 -4.59 16.07 -5.91
C ALA A 88 -5.85 16.64 -5.22
N GLU A 89 -6.86 17.06 -5.99
CA GLU A 89 -8.10 17.59 -5.45
C GLU A 89 -9.05 16.49 -4.98
N ALA A 90 -9.12 15.37 -5.71
CA ALA A 90 -9.86 14.20 -5.26
C ALA A 90 -9.11 13.41 -4.17
N GLY A 91 -7.79 13.58 -4.06
CA GLY A 91 -6.95 12.72 -3.23
C GLY A 91 -6.85 11.32 -3.83
N ALA A 92 -6.68 11.24 -5.15
CA ALA A 92 -6.66 10.00 -5.91
C ALA A 92 -5.42 9.95 -6.79
N ILE A 93 -4.81 8.77 -6.89
CA ILE A 93 -3.74 8.51 -7.85
C ILE A 93 -4.03 7.21 -8.60
N PHE A 94 -4.22 7.34 -9.90
CA PHE A 94 -4.34 6.22 -10.83
C PHE A 94 -2.95 5.84 -11.31
N LEU A 95 -2.66 4.54 -11.31
CA LEU A 95 -1.44 3.94 -11.82
C LEU A 95 -1.79 2.81 -12.76
N SER A 96 -1.04 2.68 -13.85
CA SER A 96 -1.01 1.48 -14.66
C SER A 96 0.40 1.20 -15.14
N ASN A 97 0.76 -0.08 -15.24
CA ASN A 97 2.02 -0.48 -15.83
C ASN A 97 1.83 -1.80 -16.57
N TYR A 98 2.51 -1.94 -17.70
CA TYR A 98 2.45 -3.11 -18.56
C TYR A 98 3.87 -3.48 -18.98
N ALA A 99 4.13 -4.78 -19.05
CA ALA A 99 5.39 -5.28 -19.60
C ALA A 99 5.51 -4.95 -21.09
N ASP A 100 6.74 -4.94 -21.61
CA ASP A 100 6.96 -4.85 -23.03
C ASP A 100 6.30 -6.01 -23.79
N ILE A 101 5.78 -5.75 -25.00
CA ILE A 101 5.09 -6.76 -25.81
C ILE A 101 6.00 -7.92 -26.26
N TRP A 102 7.32 -7.72 -26.17
CA TRP A 102 8.34 -8.72 -26.47
C TRP A 102 9.11 -9.16 -25.22
N ALA A 103 8.61 -8.84 -24.01
CA ALA A 103 9.26 -9.23 -22.77
C ALA A 103 9.42 -10.76 -22.64
N ASP A 104 10.49 -11.18 -21.99
CA ASP A 104 10.74 -12.58 -21.65
C ASP A 104 9.93 -12.95 -20.39
N GLU A 105 8.87 -13.74 -20.60
CA GLU A 105 7.99 -14.22 -19.55
C GLU A 105 8.76 -14.91 -18.40
N SER A 106 9.83 -15.66 -18.71
CA SER A 106 10.59 -16.38 -17.68
C SER A 106 11.36 -15.44 -16.76
N VAL A 107 11.85 -14.32 -17.30
CA VAL A 107 12.52 -13.27 -16.52
C VAL A 107 11.52 -12.52 -15.67
N LEU A 108 10.35 -12.17 -16.23
CA LEU A 108 9.26 -11.55 -15.48
C LEU A 108 8.78 -12.45 -14.34
N ALA A 109 8.52 -13.73 -14.61
CA ALA A 109 8.13 -14.71 -13.60
C ALA A 109 9.15 -14.79 -12.45
N SER A 110 10.45 -14.75 -12.76
CA SER A 110 11.51 -14.73 -11.74
C SER A 110 11.53 -13.45 -10.91
N LYS A 111 11.16 -12.29 -11.48
CA LYS A 111 11.08 -11.00 -10.77
C LYS A 111 9.82 -10.89 -9.92
N GLN A 112 8.72 -11.47 -10.38
CA GLN A 112 7.41 -11.41 -9.74
C GLN A 112 7.27 -12.43 -8.59
N GLY A 113 7.86 -13.62 -8.76
CA GLY A 113 7.69 -14.72 -7.81
C GLY A 113 6.21 -14.98 -7.54
N ASN A 114 5.84 -15.17 -6.27
CA ASN A 114 4.44 -15.30 -5.84
C ASN A 114 3.89 -14.00 -5.20
N SER A 115 4.72 -12.96 -5.11
CA SER A 115 4.35 -11.65 -4.60
C SER A 115 5.43 -10.63 -4.93
N PHE A 116 5.00 -9.46 -5.43
CA PHE A 116 5.90 -8.36 -5.71
C PHE A 116 5.22 -7.00 -5.47
N VAL A 117 6.02 -5.95 -5.47
CA VAL A 117 5.57 -4.56 -5.32
C VAL A 117 5.15 -4.04 -6.68
N LEU A 118 3.93 -3.53 -6.78
CA LEU A 118 3.40 -2.83 -7.95
C LEU A 118 3.82 -1.36 -7.95
N ALA A 119 3.72 -0.71 -6.79
CA ALA A 119 4.11 0.68 -6.60
C ALA A 119 4.43 0.97 -5.12
N THR A 120 5.22 2.02 -4.89
CA THR A 120 5.51 2.57 -3.56
C THR A 120 5.15 4.04 -3.53
N PHE A 121 4.41 4.45 -2.50
CA PHE A 121 3.99 5.82 -2.24
C PHE A 121 4.72 6.35 -1.01
N SER A 122 5.04 7.65 -1.05
CA SER A 122 5.58 8.40 0.08
C SER A 122 4.58 9.49 0.46
N LEU A 123 4.04 9.44 1.68
CA LEU A 123 3.04 10.38 2.17
C LEU A 123 3.52 11.08 3.44
N LEU A 124 3.27 12.36 3.60
CA LEU A 124 3.54 13.10 4.83
C LEU A 124 2.29 13.10 5.73
N ALA A 125 2.47 12.79 7.01
CA ALA A 125 1.44 12.93 8.03
C ALA A 125 1.20 14.41 8.35
N SER A 126 0.14 15.00 7.79
CA SER A 126 -0.13 16.45 7.84
C SER A 126 -1.13 16.84 8.94
N SER A 127 -1.93 15.91 9.45
CA SER A 127 -2.83 16.14 10.58
C SER A 127 -3.06 14.87 11.41
N VAL A 128 -3.47 15.05 12.67
CA VAL A 128 -3.74 13.98 13.65
C VAL A 128 -5.11 13.35 13.38
N GLY A 129 -5.20 12.03 13.45
CA GLY A 129 -6.46 11.30 13.31
C GLY A 129 -6.29 9.86 12.84
N GLU A 130 -7.40 9.14 12.78
CA GLU A 130 -7.50 7.85 12.10
C GLU A 130 -7.78 8.06 10.62
N LEU A 131 -7.18 7.22 9.78
CA LEU A 131 -7.31 7.35 8.34
C LEU A 131 -7.40 5.99 7.65
N TRP A 132 -8.00 6.01 6.47
CA TRP A 132 -8.08 4.86 5.57
C TRP A 132 -7.52 5.23 4.20
N LEU A 133 -6.58 4.44 3.72
CA LEU A 133 -6.12 4.44 2.33
C LEU A 133 -6.91 3.36 1.58
N GLY A 134 -7.58 3.75 0.50
CA GLY A 134 -8.48 2.88 -0.26
C GLY A 134 -7.93 2.49 -1.62
N LEU A 135 -8.47 1.41 -2.18
CA LEU A 135 -8.34 1.07 -3.59
C LEU A 135 -9.72 1.17 -4.24
N THR A 136 -9.83 1.82 -5.40
CA THR A 136 -11.09 1.93 -6.14
C THR A 136 -11.34 0.63 -6.91
N PRO A 137 -12.38 -0.18 -6.57
CA PRO A 137 -12.57 -1.48 -7.20
C PRO A 137 -12.79 -1.42 -8.72
N ALA A 138 -13.43 -0.34 -9.22
CA ALA A 138 -13.69 -0.15 -10.65
C ALA A 138 -12.42 0.14 -11.47
N GLN A 139 -11.32 0.54 -10.82
CA GLN A 139 -10.04 0.84 -11.45
C GLN A 139 -8.98 -0.24 -11.19
N LEU A 140 -9.34 -1.27 -10.42
CA LEU A 140 -8.44 -2.36 -10.05
C LEU A 140 -8.57 -3.49 -11.08
N SER A 141 -7.50 -3.70 -11.84
CA SER A 141 -7.43 -4.78 -12.84
C SER A 141 -6.02 -5.29 -12.96
N VAL A 142 -5.87 -6.58 -13.23
CA VAL A 142 -4.59 -7.24 -13.46
C VAL A 142 -4.74 -8.15 -14.67
N LEU A 143 -3.73 -8.11 -15.54
CA LEU A 143 -3.63 -8.95 -16.72
C LEU A 143 -2.52 -9.99 -16.53
N SER A 144 -2.78 -11.22 -16.92
CA SER A 144 -1.74 -12.21 -17.16
C SER A 144 -0.90 -11.83 -18.37
N PHE A 145 0.28 -12.44 -18.49
CA PHE A 145 1.15 -12.26 -19.64
C PHE A 145 0.47 -12.70 -20.96
N ASP A 146 -0.43 -13.69 -20.87
CA ASP A 146 -1.27 -14.17 -21.97
C ASP A 146 -2.51 -13.29 -22.27
N ASN A 147 -2.53 -12.05 -21.74
CA ASN A 147 -3.62 -11.08 -21.91
C ASN A 147 -4.98 -11.55 -21.40
N GLN A 148 -5.01 -12.38 -20.35
CA GLN A 148 -6.25 -12.74 -19.65
C GLN A 148 -6.43 -11.85 -18.42
N PHE A 149 -7.65 -11.39 -18.17
CA PHE A 149 -7.96 -10.73 -16.90
C PHE A 149 -7.95 -11.74 -15.77
N ILE A 150 -7.28 -11.38 -14.68
CA ILE A 150 -7.21 -12.19 -13.46
C ILE A 150 -8.19 -11.62 -12.45
N ASP A 151 -8.94 -12.51 -11.79
CA ASP A 151 -9.79 -12.12 -10.66
C ASP A 151 -8.93 -11.59 -9.52
N VAL A 152 -9.23 -10.36 -9.08
CA VAL A 152 -8.45 -9.66 -8.06
C VAL A 152 -9.35 -9.15 -6.93
N THR A 153 -8.85 -9.27 -5.71
CA THR A 153 -9.46 -8.65 -4.54
C THR A 153 -8.57 -7.50 -4.06
N GLY A 154 -9.14 -6.31 -3.92
CA GLY A 154 -8.47 -5.15 -3.37
C GLY A 154 -8.60 -5.07 -1.84
N SER A 155 -7.51 -4.75 -1.15
CA SER A 155 -7.50 -4.47 0.29
C SER A 155 -6.81 -3.15 0.59
N GLY A 156 -7.53 -2.24 1.26
CA GLY A 156 -6.99 -0.96 1.70
C GLY A 156 -6.16 -1.06 2.98
N LEU A 157 -5.82 0.08 3.56
CA LEU A 157 -4.94 0.17 4.73
C LEU A 157 -5.47 1.20 5.74
N ALA A 158 -5.68 0.77 6.98
CA ALA A 158 -6.01 1.63 8.11
C ALA A 158 -4.74 2.06 8.84
N LEU A 159 -4.61 3.36 9.13
CA LEU A 159 -3.50 3.92 9.90
C LEU A 159 -4.01 4.92 10.94
N THR A 160 -3.17 5.23 11.92
CA THR A 160 -3.41 6.28 12.92
C THR A 160 -2.25 7.25 12.97
N ILE A 161 -2.54 8.56 12.95
CA ILE A 161 -1.56 9.62 13.15
C ILE A 161 -1.79 10.23 14.53
N ASN A 162 -0.78 10.13 15.39
CA ASN A 162 -0.76 10.74 16.72
C ASN A 162 -0.08 12.13 16.69
N PRO A 163 -0.34 12.99 17.68
CA PRO A 163 0.43 14.22 17.86
C PRO A 163 1.92 13.93 17.96
N ALA A 164 2.76 14.85 17.45
CA ALA A 164 4.20 14.76 17.62
C ALA A 164 4.56 14.71 19.11
N GLN A 165 5.39 13.76 19.50
CA GLN A 165 5.86 13.67 20.87
C GLN A 165 6.91 14.76 21.12
N VAL A 166 6.49 15.85 21.76
CA VAL A 166 7.44 16.84 22.29
C VAL A 166 7.90 16.34 23.67
N PRO A 167 9.22 16.18 23.92
CA PRO A 167 9.71 15.83 25.24
C PRO A 167 9.17 16.82 26.28
N ALA A 168 8.73 16.30 27.43
CA ALA A 168 8.16 17.12 28.50
C ALA A 168 9.10 18.32 28.79
N PRO A 169 8.58 19.55 28.86
CA PRO A 169 9.42 20.72 29.12
C PRO A 169 10.26 20.49 30.38
N ALA A 170 11.58 20.70 30.31
CA ALA A 170 12.48 20.66 31.47
C ALA A 170 12.16 21.76 32.51
N ALA A 171 11.03 22.46 32.39
CA ALA A 171 10.50 23.41 33.34
C ALA A 171 10.48 22.85 34.77
N LEU A 172 10.15 21.56 34.95
CA LEU A 172 10.16 20.94 36.28
C LEU A 172 11.59 20.82 36.86
N LEU A 173 12.57 20.51 36.02
CA LEU A 173 13.99 20.49 36.39
C LEU A 173 14.52 21.90 36.67
N LEU A 174 14.08 22.92 35.93
CA LEU A 174 14.40 24.32 36.17
C LEU A 174 13.81 24.84 37.49
N ILE A 175 12.57 24.48 37.79
CA ILE A 175 11.91 24.82 39.05
C ILE A 175 12.62 24.14 40.23
N LEU A 176 12.94 22.84 40.12
CA LEU A 176 13.67 22.10 41.15
C LEU A 176 15.08 22.66 41.40
N SER A 177 15.81 23.00 40.34
CA SER A 177 17.14 23.62 40.46
C SER A 177 17.08 25.04 41.05
N GLY A 178 16.05 25.83 40.71
CA GLY A 178 15.77 27.11 41.35
C GLY A 178 15.53 26.99 42.86
N LEU A 179 14.70 26.03 43.28
CA LEU A 179 14.41 25.77 44.70
C LEU A 179 15.66 25.30 45.47
N LEU A 180 16.50 24.45 44.86
CA LEU A 180 17.77 24.01 45.44
C LEU A 180 18.76 25.17 45.64
N LEU A 181 18.81 26.12 44.70
CA LEU A 181 19.63 27.33 44.82
C LEU A 181 19.13 28.28 45.91
N MET A 182 17.81 28.40 46.09
CA MET A 182 17.22 29.20 47.18
C MET A 182 17.48 28.58 48.55
N ARG A 183 17.44 27.26 48.68
CA ARG A 183 17.76 26.55 49.94
C ARG A 183 19.21 26.75 50.39
N ARG A 184 20.15 27.06 49.49
CA ARG A 184 21.54 27.38 49.85
C ARG A 184 21.74 28.82 50.35
N ARG A 185 20.74 29.69 50.22
CA ARG A 185 20.81 31.11 50.62
C ARG A 185 19.99 31.46 51.87
N ALA A 186 19.29 30.49 52.46
CA ALA A 186 18.63 30.59 53.77
C ALA A 186 19.44 29.79 54.80
#